data_AF-A0A524CWZ5-F1
#
_entry.id   AF-A0A524CWZ5-F1
#
_cell.length_a   1.000
_cell.length_b   1.000
_cell.length_c   1.000
_cell.angle_alpha   90.00
_cell.angle_beta   90.00
_cell.angle_gamma   90.00
#
_symmetry.space_group_name_H-M   'P 1'
#
loop_
_entity.id
_entity.type
_entity.pdbx_description
1 polymer ?
#
loop_
_entity_poly.entity_id
_entity_poly.type
_entity_poly.pdbx_seq_one_letter_code
_entity_poly.pdbx_strand_id
1 'polypeptide(L)'
;MLFREYFPTDFDIFKNGTSITLFLLFLLFLFLGFFIIYKQVALVKKGEFTIFDLIQCVFYGVIFSMSVMVVLGMAFIFAVNTPSFWEPSELNPNPASPPDISPLWLMTPVLVCLAYISFYPLVDFLYIALSEESDEGLTPFHKFLGENIINRWNNKSLSIISAIGFYLLVFIAPPLMFYFFLGFPFITIYVTWMIAYPLMILTFYGAKGWIAGFYNVVLHIEDLKRSIFIGFEDGERTLEEAKDFPNITGPRILMGLMLFVYVWAWISMMQTLAFYFTGSMAISTYSYAGMVFVTLLMGIVGYFTRFWGRKIKYRTIDTMFAAYLMAAVGINVLANFLIVNPEKLADTFNYTVIGFHELIPNFLLFAFAAV
;
A
#
# COMPACT_ATOMS: atom_id res chain seq x y z
N MET A 1 16.67 -25.28 27.20
CA MET A 1 17.83 -25.22 26.27
C MET A 1 17.40 -24.94 24.83
N LEU A 2 16.29 -25.50 24.33
CA LEU A 2 15.78 -25.28 22.96
C LEU A 2 15.20 -23.88 22.62
N PHE A 3 14.92 -23.03 23.61
CA PHE A 3 14.36 -21.68 23.37
C PHE A 3 15.43 -20.60 23.11
N ARG A 4 16.72 -20.91 23.36
CA ARG A 4 17.83 -19.93 23.29
C ARG A 4 18.57 -19.95 21.95
N GLU A 5 18.37 -21.00 21.13
CA GLU A 5 19.00 -21.14 19.81
C GLU A 5 18.20 -20.45 18.70
N TYR A 6 16.91 -20.16 18.90
CA TYR A 6 16.05 -19.53 17.91
C TYR A 6 15.81 -18.02 18.12
N PHE A 7 16.32 -17.47 19.22
CA PHE A 7 16.27 -16.05 19.51
C PHE A 7 17.71 -15.57 19.74
N PRO A 8 18.33 -14.90 18.76
CA PRO A 8 19.61 -14.23 18.96
C PRO A 8 19.50 -13.35 20.21
N THR A 9 20.44 -13.51 21.14
CA THR A 9 20.47 -12.77 22.42
C THR A 9 20.76 -11.28 22.25
N ASP A 10 20.94 -10.81 21.01
CA ASP A 10 21.14 -9.40 20.67
C ASP A 10 19.82 -8.76 20.22
N PHE A 11 18.85 -8.69 21.14
CA PHE A 11 17.61 -7.90 20.99
C PHE A 11 17.88 -6.38 21.10
N ASP A 12 18.96 -5.91 20.52
CA ASP A 12 19.42 -4.54 20.74
C ASP A 12 19.00 -3.63 19.58
N ILE A 13 17.69 -3.34 19.54
CA ILE A 13 17.03 -2.55 18.48
C ILE A 13 17.67 -1.16 18.35
N PHE A 14 18.37 -0.65 19.37
CA PHE A 14 18.91 0.72 19.43
C PHE A 14 20.44 0.83 19.35
N LYS A 15 21.14 -0.24 18.97
CA LYS A 15 22.61 -0.31 19.02
C LYS A 15 23.32 0.68 18.07
N ASN A 16 22.69 1.03 16.94
CA ASN A 16 23.31 1.80 15.85
C ASN A 16 22.55 3.10 15.52
N GLY A 17 23.27 4.11 15.01
CA GLY A 17 22.69 5.40 14.60
C GLY A 17 21.55 5.27 13.60
N THR A 18 21.63 4.31 12.67
CA THR A 18 20.56 4.01 11.70
C THR A 18 19.27 3.54 12.36
N SER A 19 19.37 2.70 13.40
CA SER A 19 18.20 2.27 14.16
C SER A 19 17.53 3.44 14.89
N ILE A 20 18.33 4.37 15.43
CA ILE A 20 17.80 5.59 16.05
C ILE A 20 17.08 6.44 15.01
N THR A 21 17.65 6.59 13.81
CA THR A 21 16.99 7.30 12.70
C THR A 21 15.67 6.64 12.32
N LEU A 22 15.64 5.31 12.15
CA LEU A 22 14.41 4.57 11.83
C LEU A 22 13.35 4.70 12.93
N PHE A 23 13.76 4.72 14.21
CA PHE A 23 12.85 4.97 15.32
C PHE A 23 12.27 6.39 15.30
N LEU A 24 13.11 7.40 15.07
CA LEU A 24 12.65 8.80 14.97
C LEU A 24 11.71 8.99 13.78
N LEU A 25 11.99 8.33 12.64
CA LEU A 25 11.08 8.31 11.50
C LEU A 25 9.76 7.62 11.85
N PHE A 26 9.79 6.47 12.53
CA PHE A 26 8.59 5.80 13.01
C PHE A 26 7.73 6.74 13.88
N LEU A 27 8.33 7.44 14.84
CA LEU A 27 7.61 8.41 15.68
C LEU A 27 7.04 9.55 14.85
N LEU A 28 7.82 10.12 13.93
CA LEU A 28 7.37 11.18 13.02
C LEU A 28 6.13 10.75 12.23
N PHE A 29 6.16 9.57 11.61
CA PHE A 29 5.03 9.06 10.83
C PHE A 29 3.85 8.63 11.69
N LEU A 30 4.07 8.20 12.93
CA LEU A 30 3.01 7.93 13.90
C LEU A 30 2.24 9.21 14.21
N PHE A 31 2.95 10.32 14.51
CA PHE A 31 2.31 11.62 14.75
C PHE A 31 1.62 12.17 13.49
N LEU A 32 2.23 12.00 12.32
CA LEU A 32 1.64 12.42 11.05
C LEU A 32 0.36 11.64 10.74
N GLY A 33 0.38 10.31 10.87
CA GLY A 33 -0.79 9.45 10.69
C GLY A 33 -1.91 9.78 11.67
N PHE A 34 -1.56 10.00 12.96
CA PHE A 34 -2.50 10.48 13.97
C PHE A 34 -3.14 11.81 13.56
N PHE A 35 -2.35 12.79 13.14
CA PHE A 35 -2.83 14.13 12.84
C PHE A 35 -3.74 14.17 11.61
N ILE A 36 -3.47 13.33 10.59
CA ILE A 36 -4.31 13.20 9.41
C ILE A 36 -5.75 12.85 9.82
N ILE A 37 -5.93 11.83 10.65
CA ILE A 37 -7.26 11.40 11.08
C ILE A 37 -7.84 12.35 12.12
N TYR A 38 -7.04 12.79 13.08
CA TYR A 38 -7.47 13.73 14.11
C TYR A 38 -8.09 14.99 13.51
N LYS A 39 -7.43 15.61 12.52
CA LYS A 39 -7.94 16.81 11.86
C LYS A 39 -9.31 16.56 11.21
N GLN A 40 -9.50 15.38 10.62
CA GLN A 40 -10.75 15.02 9.96
C GLN A 40 -11.86 14.75 10.98
N VAL A 41 -11.61 13.94 12.00
CA VAL A 41 -12.58 13.60 13.05
C VAL A 41 -12.97 14.84 13.87
N ALA A 42 -11.99 15.67 14.24
CA ALA A 42 -12.22 16.89 15.01
C ALA A 42 -13.04 17.92 14.23
N LEU A 43 -12.79 18.08 12.92
CA LEU A 43 -13.54 19.01 12.07
C LEU A 43 -15.03 18.69 12.01
N VAL A 44 -15.39 17.41 12.13
CA VAL A 44 -16.78 16.97 12.01
C VAL A 44 -17.49 16.82 13.35
N LYS A 45 -16.81 16.35 14.40
CA LYS A 45 -17.40 16.26 15.74
C LYS A 45 -17.52 17.61 16.45
N LYS A 46 -16.89 18.69 15.94
CA LYS A 46 -17.06 20.10 16.38
C LYS A 46 -17.17 20.32 17.91
N GLY A 47 -16.48 19.53 18.72
CA GLY A 47 -16.50 19.63 20.20
C GLY A 47 -16.94 18.36 20.93
N GLU A 48 -17.59 17.39 20.28
CA GLU A 48 -17.98 16.09 20.87
C GLU A 48 -16.87 15.03 20.76
N PHE A 49 -15.60 15.45 20.90
CA PHE A 49 -14.48 14.54 20.73
C PHE A 49 -14.31 13.66 21.98
N THR A 50 -14.47 12.35 21.83
CA THR A 50 -14.38 11.40 22.94
C THR A 50 -13.01 10.74 23.03
N ILE A 51 -12.70 10.11 24.16
CA ILE A 51 -11.47 9.32 24.32
C ILE A 51 -11.40 8.16 23.32
N PHE A 52 -12.55 7.58 22.95
CA PHE A 52 -12.59 6.53 21.93
C PHE A 52 -12.14 7.04 20.56
N ASP A 53 -12.48 8.28 20.20
CA ASP A 53 -12.02 8.91 18.96
C ASP A 53 -10.49 9.13 18.98
N LEU A 54 -9.94 9.48 20.14
CA LEU A 54 -8.49 9.60 20.33
C LEU A 54 -7.80 8.25 20.10
N ILE A 55 -8.31 7.18 20.71
CA ILE A 55 -7.77 5.82 20.57
C ILE A 55 -7.81 5.38 19.10
N GLN A 56 -8.88 5.69 18.38
CA GLN A 56 -8.99 5.40 16.94
C GLN A 56 -7.94 6.15 16.11
N CYS A 57 -7.69 7.43 16.42
CA CYS A 57 -6.65 8.21 15.75
C CYS A 57 -5.25 7.62 16.03
N VAL A 58 -4.98 7.20 17.27
CA VAL A 58 -3.72 6.55 17.64
C VAL A 58 -3.57 5.21 16.94
N PHE A 59 -4.62 4.38 16.95
CA PHE A 59 -4.64 3.10 16.26
C PHE A 59 -4.31 3.24 14.78
N TYR A 60 -4.96 4.19 14.09
CA TYR A 60 -4.65 4.51 12.71
C TYR A 60 -3.19 4.96 12.54
N GLY A 61 -2.72 5.87 13.41
CA GLY A 61 -1.34 6.36 13.38
C GLY A 61 -0.30 5.25 13.48
N VAL A 62 -0.56 4.22 14.31
CA VAL A 62 0.30 3.04 14.43
C VAL A 62 0.29 2.19 13.16
N ILE A 63 -0.88 1.87 12.59
CA ILE A 63 -0.93 1.06 11.36
C ILE A 63 -0.31 1.83 10.18
N PHE A 64 -0.57 3.13 10.10
CA PHE A 64 0.02 4.01 9.10
C PHE A 64 1.55 4.04 9.21
N SER A 65 2.09 4.24 10.41
CA SER A 65 3.55 4.26 10.59
C SER A 65 4.17 2.90 10.30
N MET A 66 3.55 1.79 10.70
CA MET A 66 4.02 0.44 10.33
C MET A 66 4.04 0.26 8.81
N SER A 67 2.98 0.65 8.10
CA SER A 67 2.97 0.58 6.63
C SER A 67 4.09 1.38 6.00
N VAL A 68 4.36 2.60 6.48
CA VAL A 68 5.46 3.44 5.97
C VAL A 68 6.82 2.82 6.30
N MET A 69 6.97 2.21 7.48
CA MET A 69 8.20 1.53 7.88
C MET A 69 8.49 0.27 7.04
N VAL A 70 7.48 -0.41 6.49
CA VAL A 70 7.73 -1.47 5.49
C VAL A 70 8.49 -0.89 4.28
N VAL A 71 8.03 0.25 3.77
CA VAL A 71 8.63 0.92 2.60
C VAL A 71 10.03 1.46 2.93
N LEU A 72 10.16 2.17 4.06
CA LEU A 72 11.44 2.76 4.48
C LEU A 72 12.47 1.70 4.85
N GLY A 73 12.08 0.69 5.64
CA GLY A 73 12.97 -0.40 6.03
C GLY A 73 13.51 -1.12 4.80
N MET A 74 12.65 -1.42 3.82
CA MET A 74 13.04 -1.99 2.54
C MET A 74 13.99 -1.08 1.75
N ALA A 75 13.70 0.22 1.65
CA ALA A 75 14.55 1.17 0.95
C ALA A 75 15.94 1.30 1.58
N PHE A 76 16.01 1.32 2.91
CA PHE A 76 17.27 1.36 3.66
C PHE A 76 18.07 0.06 3.46
N ILE A 77 17.42 -1.12 3.59
CA ILE A 77 18.09 -2.41 3.36
C ILE A 77 18.59 -2.52 1.91
N PHE A 78 17.79 -2.07 0.94
CA PHE A 78 18.21 -2.02 -0.46
C PHE A 78 19.45 -1.15 -0.66
N ALA A 79 19.47 0.05 -0.06
CA ALA A 79 20.61 0.95 -0.15
C ALA A 79 21.87 0.34 0.51
N VAL A 80 21.73 -0.25 1.69
CA VAL A 80 22.83 -0.93 2.39
C VAL A 80 23.37 -2.10 1.58
N ASN A 81 22.49 -2.92 1.01
CA ASN A 81 22.88 -4.11 0.26
C ASN A 81 23.24 -3.82 -1.20
N THR A 82 23.40 -2.55 -1.61
CA THR A 82 23.81 -2.16 -2.97
C THR A 82 25.28 -1.74 -2.98
N PRO A 83 26.21 -2.61 -3.45
CA PRO A 83 27.65 -2.36 -3.32
C PRO A 83 28.14 -1.07 -3.96
N SER A 84 27.53 -0.67 -5.08
CA SER A 84 27.90 0.54 -5.82
C SER A 84 27.76 1.85 -5.03
N PHE A 85 27.02 1.85 -3.91
CA PHE A 85 26.93 3.02 -3.03
C PHE A 85 28.08 3.11 -2.02
N TRP A 86 28.78 1.99 -1.78
CA TRP A 86 29.81 1.84 -0.76
C TRP A 86 31.19 1.52 -1.35
N GLU A 87 31.27 1.35 -2.66
CA GLU A 87 32.54 1.18 -3.38
C GLU A 87 33.11 2.55 -3.80
N PRO A 88 34.45 2.70 -3.84
CA PRO A 88 35.08 3.92 -4.31
C PRO A 88 34.70 4.19 -5.78
N SER A 89 34.20 5.39 -6.06
CA SER A 89 33.86 5.82 -7.42
C SER A 89 34.28 7.28 -7.63
N GLU A 90 34.30 7.74 -8.88
CA GLU A 90 34.61 9.14 -9.21
C GLU A 90 33.68 10.15 -8.49
N LEU A 91 32.46 9.72 -8.17
CA LEU A 91 31.46 10.50 -7.43
C LEU A 91 31.53 10.31 -5.90
N ASN A 92 32.19 9.25 -5.42
CA ASN A 92 32.36 8.95 -3.99
C ASN A 92 33.80 8.47 -3.69
N PRO A 93 34.76 9.40 -3.55
CA PRO A 93 36.17 9.06 -3.37
C PRO A 93 36.50 8.50 -1.97
N ASN A 94 35.64 8.71 -0.97
CA ASN A 94 35.81 8.22 0.39
C ASN A 94 34.53 7.52 0.88
N PRO A 95 34.25 6.29 0.42
CA PRO A 95 33.05 5.60 0.83
C PRO A 95 33.09 5.24 2.33
N ALA A 96 31.99 5.50 3.03
CA ALA A 96 31.78 4.96 4.36
C ALA A 96 31.48 3.45 4.28
N SER A 97 31.73 2.71 5.36
CA SER A 97 31.24 1.33 5.45
C SER A 97 29.71 1.32 5.50
N PRO A 98 29.05 0.34 4.85
CA PRO A 98 27.59 0.22 4.89
C PRO A 98 27.11 0.14 6.35
N PRO A 99 26.08 0.91 6.74
CA PRO A 99 25.55 0.87 8.09
C PRO A 99 24.82 -0.46 8.34
N ASP A 100 24.99 -1.00 9.53
CA ASP A 100 24.27 -2.20 9.96
C ASP A 100 22.83 -1.87 10.36
N ILE A 101 21.88 -2.66 9.85
CA ILE A 101 20.44 -2.50 10.03
C ILE A 101 19.86 -3.81 10.55
N SER A 102 19.25 -3.76 11.72
CA SER A 102 18.55 -4.92 12.26
C SER A 102 17.38 -5.34 11.36
N PRO A 103 17.27 -6.63 10.98
CA PRO A 103 16.13 -7.18 10.23
C PRO A 103 14.76 -6.87 10.85
N LEU A 104 14.72 -6.67 12.17
CA LEU A 104 13.50 -6.36 12.92
C LEU A 104 12.79 -5.08 12.47
N TRP A 105 13.54 -4.12 11.90
CA TRP A 105 12.99 -2.86 11.39
C TRP A 105 12.13 -3.03 10.14
N LEU A 106 12.30 -4.12 9.39
CA LEU A 106 11.41 -4.51 8.30
C LEU A 106 10.41 -5.59 8.75
N MET A 107 10.86 -6.58 9.52
CA MET A 107 10.03 -7.74 9.88
C MET A 107 8.87 -7.38 10.82
N THR A 108 9.10 -6.51 11.81
CA THR A 108 8.03 -6.13 12.75
C THR A 108 6.90 -5.39 12.03
N PRO A 109 7.17 -4.35 11.20
CA PRO A 109 6.11 -3.72 10.42
C PRO A 109 5.39 -4.65 9.45
N VAL A 110 6.11 -5.55 8.78
CA VAL A 110 5.52 -6.54 7.86
C VAL A 110 4.56 -7.46 8.60
N LEU A 111 4.96 -8.01 9.75
CA LEU A 111 4.11 -8.91 10.54
C LEU A 111 2.86 -8.19 11.08
N VAL A 112 3.00 -6.94 11.56
CA VAL A 112 1.86 -6.15 12.04
C VAL A 112 0.89 -5.84 10.90
N CYS A 113 1.39 -5.41 9.75
CA CYS A 113 0.55 -5.14 8.59
C CYS A 113 -0.13 -6.40 8.06
N LEU A 114 0.61 -7.52 7.97
CA LEU A 114 0.08 -8.80 7.52
C LEU A 114 -1.01 -9.31 8.47
N ALA A 115 -0.77 -9.28 9.78
CA ALA A 115 -1.77 -9.66 10.78
C ALA A 115 -3.02 -8.78 10.68
N TYR A 116 -2.85 -7.48 10.44
CA TYR A 116 -3.96 -6.56 10.33
C TYR A 116 -4.79 -6.78 9.05
N ILE A 117 -4.15 -6.95 7.89
CA ILE A 117 -4.88 -7.25 6.65
C ILE A 117 -5.60 -8.60 6.71
N SER A 118 -5.09 -9.53 7.51
CA SER A 118 -5.74 -10.81 7.78
C SER A 118 -6.97 -10.67 8.66
N PHE A 119 -6.89 -9.90 9.74
CA PHE A 119 -7.98 -9.82 10.69
C PHE A 119 -9.10 -8.85 10.26
N TYR A 120 -8.77 -7.75 9.58
CA TYR A 120 -9.74 -6.70 9.27
C TYR A 120 -10.96 -7.16 8.44
N PRO A 121 -10.85 -7.99 7.39
CA PRO A 121 -12.01 -8.45 6.64
C PRO A 121 -13.07 -9.14 7.51
N LEU A 122 -12.65 -9.89 8.54
CA LEU A 122 -13.57 -10.49 9.48
C LEU A 122 -14.33 -9.43 10.28
N VAL A 123 -13.65 -8.39 10.77
CA VAL A 123 -14.27 -7.27 11.49
C VAL A 123 -15.30 -6.58 10.60
N ASP A 124 -14.97 -6.35 9.33
CA ASP A 124 -15.85 -5.69 8.38
C ASP A 124 -17.08 -6.54 8.04
N PHE A 125 -16.92 -7.85 7.83
CA PHE A 125 -18.06 -8.75 7.59
C PHE A 125 -18.96 -8.89 8.82
N LEU A 126 -18.38 -8.93 10.03
CA LEU A 126 -19.16 -8.90 11.26
C LEU A 126 -19.91 -7.58 11.43
N TYR A 127 -19.30 -6.45 11.02
CA TYR A 127 -19.97 -5.16 11.02
C TYR A 127 -21.19 -5.17 10.08
N ILE A 128 -21.05 -5.68 8.86
CA ILE A 128 -22.15 -5.83 7.89
C ILE A 128 -23.26 -6.75 8.43
N ALA A 129 -22.89 -7.84 9.11
CA ALA A 129 -23.85 -8.78 9.71
C ALA A 129 -24.66 -8.18 10.87
N LEU A 130 -24.11 -7.16 11.54
CA LEU A 130 -24.69 -6.51 12.71
C LEU A 130 -25.36 -5.18 12.40
N SER A 131 -25.02 -4.52 11.29
CA SER A 131 -25.58 -3.24 10.87
C SER A 131 -27.02 -3.35 10.40
N GLU A 132 -27.83 -2.31 10.64
CA GLU A 132 -29.18 -2.20 10.09
C GLU A 132 -29.14 -1.74 8.61
N GLU A 133 -30.13 -2.14 7.79
CA GLU A 133 -30.18 -1.99 6.32
C GLU A 133 -29.82 -0.59 5.77
N SER A 134 -29.99 0.48 6.55
CA SER A 134 -29.70 1.86 6.13
C SER A 134 -28.21 2.25 6.18
N ASP A 135 -27.36 1.41 6.76
CA ASP A 135 -25.94 1.67 7.02
C ASP A 135 -25.01 0.68 6.30
N GLU A 136 -25.55 -0.12 5.38
CA GLU A 136 -24.86 -1.22 4.70
C GLU A 136 -23.81 -0.74 3.68
N GLY A 137 -22.54 -0.93 4.04
CA GLY A 137 -21.42 -1.03 3.11
C GLY A 137 -20.68 0.27 2.80
N LEU A 138 -19.40 0.31 3.20
CA LEU A 138 -18.46 1.39 2.82
C LEU A 138 -18.13 1.38 1.33
N THR A 139 -18.32 0.23 0.69
CA THR A 139 -17.98 0.01 -0.71
C THR A 139 -19.12 -0.71 -1.44
N PRO A 140 -19.19 -0.60 -2.78
CA PRO A 140 -20.12 -1.41 -3.58
C PRO A 140 -19.94 -2.91 -3.36
N PHE A 141 -18.71 -3.36 -3.06
CA PHE A 141 -18.42 -4.75 -2.71
C PHE A 141 -19.09 -5.14 -1.39
N HIS A 142 -19.00 -4.28 -0.37
CA HIS A 142 -19.63 -4.55 0.93
C HIS A 142 -21.14 -4.61 0.80
N LYS A 143 -21.73 -3.74 -0.01
CA LYS A 143 -23.17 -3.79 -0.30
C LYS A 143 -23.56 -5.08 -1.00
N PHE A 144 -22.79 -5.49 -2.02
CA PHE A 144 -23.02 -6.76 -2.72
C PHE A 144 -22.91 -7.97 -1.78
N LEU A 145 -21.88 -8.01 -0.93
CA LEU A 145 -21.67 -9.09 0.05
C LEU A 145 -22.76 -9.11 1.12
N GLY A 146 -23.18 -7.93 1.60
CA GLY A 146 -24.28 -7.77 2.55
C GLY A 146 -25.57 -8.36 2.01
N GLU A 147 -26.03 -7.86 0.86
CA GLU A 147 -27.32 -8.25 0.26
C GLU A 147 -27.35 -9.73 -0.18
N ASN A 148 -26.26 -10.25 -0.77
CA ASN A 148 -26.29 -11.56 -1.45
C ASN A 148 -25.74 -12.72 -0.61
N ILE A 149 -24.88 -12.46 0.37
CA ILE A 149 -24.16 -13.50 1.11
C ILE A 149 -24.47 -13.43 2.61
N ILE A 150 -24.19 -12.28 3.25
CA ILE A 150 -24.19 -12.16 4.70
C ILE A 150 -25.62 -12.05 5.25
N ASN A 151 -26.41 -11.09 4.76
CA ASN A 151 -27.76 -10.81 5.26
C ASN A 151 -28.86 -11.53 4.48
N ARG A 152 -28.52 -12.53 3.66
CA ARG A 152 -29.45 -13.26 2.78
C ARG A 152 -30.71 -13.80 3.47
N TRP A 153 -30.60 -14.18 4.75
CA TRP A 153 -31.66 -14.86 5.49
C TRP A 153 -32.37 -14.00 6.55
N ASN A 154 -32.13 -12.67 6.58
CA ASN A 154 -32.74 -11.71 7.52
C ASN A 154 -32.74 -12.15 9.01
N ASN A 155 -31.77 -12.98 9.41
CA ASN A 155 -31.63 -13.49 10.77
C ASN A 155 -30.22 -13.21 11.28
N LYS A 156 -30.11 -12.40 12.35
CA LYS A 156 -28.83 -11.93 12.90
C LYS A 156 -27.84 -13.06 13.21
N SER A 157 -28.31 -14.16 13.82
CA SER A 157 -27.43 -15.29 14.15
C SER A 157 -26.91 -15.98 12.89
N LEU A 158 -27.78 -16.15 11.87
CA LEU A 158 -27.38 -16.71 10.59
C LEU A 158 -26.45 -15.75 9.82
N SER A 159 -26.66 -14.44 9.91
CA SER A 159 -25.75 -13.45 9.31
C SER A 159 -24.35 -13.51 9.91
N ILE A 160 -24.23 -13.61 11.24
CA ILE A 160 -22.93 -13.74 11.92
C ILE A 160 -22.22 -15.04 11.50
N ILE A 161 -22.93 -16.18 11.50
CA ILE A 161 -22.35 -17.46 11.07
C ILE A 161 -21.93 -17.39 9.60
N SER A 162 -22.73 -16.74 8.75
CA SER A 162 -22.43 -16.57 7.32
C SER A 162 -21.22 -15.68 7.10
N ALA A 163 -21.08 -14.59 7.85
CA ALA A 163 -19.91 -13.72 7.82
C ALA A 163 -18.62 -14.45 8.21
N ILE A 164 -18.64 -15.20 9.33
CA ILE A 164 -17.49 -16.00 9.79
C ILE A 164 -17.18 -17.10 8.78
N GLY A 165 -18.18 -17.84 8.31
CA GLY A 165 -18.03 -18.90 7.33
C GLY A 165 -17.46 -18.38 6.00
N PHE A 166 -17.95 -17.24 5.51
CA PHE A 166 -17.45 -16.59 4.31
C PHE A 166 -16.00 -16.14 4.46
N TYR A 167 -15.63 -15.53 5.60
CA TYR A 167 -14.24 -15.17 5.88
C TYR A 167 -13.33 -16.40 5.85
N LEU A 168 -13.68 -17.48 6.56
CA LEU A 168 -12.88 -18.70 6.58
C LEU A 168 -12.77 -19.34 5.20
N LEU A 169 -13.86 -19.38 4.43
CA LEU A 169 -13.89 -20.00 3.11
C LEU A 169 -13.11 -19.19 2.06
N VAL A 170 -13.15 -17.85 2.12
CA VAL A 170 -12.54 -17.00 1.09
C VAL A 170 -11.12 -16.58 1.44
N PHE A 171 -10.81 -16.30 2.71
CA PHE A 171 -9.50 -15.77 3.09
C PHE A 171 -8.55 -16.84 3.65
N ILE A 172 -9.07 -17.87 4.33
CA ILE A 172 -8.24 -18.86 5.01
C ILE A 172 -8.14 -20.17 4.23
N ALA A 173 -9.25 -20.66 3.68
CA ALA A 173 -9.28 -21.94 2.97
C ALA A 173 -8.39 -21.95 1.71
N PRO A 174 -8.36 -20.92 0.84
CA PRO A 174 -7.59 -21.01 -0.39
C PRO A 174 -6.08 -21.13 -0.14
N PRO A 175 -5.44 -20.29 0.71
CA PRO A 175 -4.02 -20.49 1.05
C PRO A 175 -3.70 -21.87 1.61
N LEU A 176 -4.58 -22.43 2.46
CA LEU A 176 -4.41 -23.79 2.99
C LEU A 176 -4.55 -24.85 1.89
N MET A 177 -5.51 -24.70 0.98
CA MET A 177 -5.69 -25.63 -0.15
C MET A 177 -4.48 -25.62 -1.07
N PHE A 178 -3.97 -24.44 -1.44
CA PHE A 178 -2.76 -24.36 -2.27
C PHE A 178 -1.55 -24.98 -1.57
N TYR A 179 -1.40 -24.80 -0.26
CA TYR A 179 -0.34 -25.44 0.52
C TYR A 179 -0.47 -26.97 0.54
N PHE A 180 -1.63 -27.50 0.91
CA PHE A 180 -1.81 -28.95 1.08
C PHE A 180 -1.88 -29.73 -0.24
N PHE A 181 -2.45 -29.15 -1.30
CA PHE A 181 -2.67 -29.87 -2.57
C PHE A 181 -1.60 -29.61 -3.62
N LEU A 182 -0.99 -28.42 -3.63
CA LEU A 182 -0.02 -28.02 -4.66
C LEU A 182 1.41 -27.87 -4.12
N GLY A 183 1.60 -28.00 -2.80
CA GLY A 183 2.93 -27.98 -2.16
C GLY A 183 3.63 -26.62 -2.24
N PHE A 184 2.91 -25.56 -2.57
CA PHE A 184 3.45 -24.21 -2.62
C PHE A 184 3.72 -23.67 -1.21
N PRO A 185 4.75 -22.83 -1.01
CA PRO A 185 5.05 -22.19 0.27
C PRO A 185 3.86 -21.44 0.86
N PHE A 186 3.49 -21.76 2.09
CA PHE A 186 2.31 -21.19 2.72
C PHE A 186 2.40 -19.66 2.81
N ILE A 187 3.53 -19.12 3.28
CA ILE A 187 3.69 -17.68 3.51
C ILE A 187 3.62 -16.87 2.20
N THR A 188 4.17 -17.40 1.09
CA THR A 188 4.14 -16.75 -0.23
C THR A 188 2.70 -16.65 -0.74
N ILE A 189 1.94 -17.74 -0.68
CA ILE A 189 0.53 -17.74 -1.09
C ILE A 189 -0.28 -16.85 -0.16
N TYR A 190 -0.05 -16.95 1.14
CA TYR A 190 -0.79 -16.20 2.14
C TYR A 190 -0.64 -14.69 1.92
N VAL A 191 0.59 -14.19 1.74
CA VAL A 191 0.85 -12.78 1.44
C VAL A 191 0.16 -12.38 0.13
N THR A 192 0.33 -13.15 -0.94
CA THR A 192 -0.27 -12.89 -2.26
C THR A 192 -1.80 -12.82 -2.18
N TRP A 193 -2.42 -13.78 -1.50
CA TRP A 193 -3.87 -13.91 -1.39
C TRP A 193 -4.50 -12.82 -0.52
N MET A 194 -3.87 -12.52 0.62
CA MET A 194 -4.40 -11.53 1.58
C MET A 194 -4.39 -10.09 1.04
N ILE A 195 -3.52 -9.79 0.07
CA ILE A 195 -3.43 -8.48 -0.58
C ILE A 195 -4.45 -8.31 -1.72
N ALA A 196 -4.99 -9.40 -2.27
CA ALA A 196 -5.88 -9.34 -3.43
C ALA A 196 -7.16 -8.53 -3.18
N TYR A 197 -7.86 -8.80 -2.07
CA TYR A 197 -9.09 -8.09 -1.71
C TYR A 197 -8.89 -6.58 -1.45
N PRO A 198 -7.94 -6.13 -0.62
CA PRO A 198 -7.72 -4.70 -0.40
C PRO A 198 -7.23 -3.99 -1.67
N LEU A 199 -6.41 -4.63 -2.51
CA LEU A 199 -5.99 -4.04 -3.78
C LEU A 199 -7.15 -3.93 -4.77
N MET A 200 -8.06 -4.89 -4.83
CA MET A 200 -9.26 -4.78 -5.67
C MET A 200 -10.06 -3.53 -5.31
N ILE A 201 -10.26 -3.28 -4.02
CA ILE A 201 -10.92 -2.09 -3.51
C ILE A 201 -10.13 -0.82 -3.88
N LEU A 202 -8.82 -0.81 -3.59
CA LEU A 202 -7.95 0.34 -3.84
C LEU A 202 -7.92 0.69 -5.34
N THR A 203 -7.78 -0.29 -6.21
CA THR A 203 -7.80 -0.14 -7.67
C THR A 203 -9.15 0.34 -8.17
N PHE A 204 -10.27 -0.14 -7.61
CA PHE A 204 -11.60 0.37 -7.95
C PHE A 204 -11.77 1.86 -7.62
N TYR A 205 -11.37 2.28 -6.41
CA TYR A 205 -11.43 3.70 -6.02
C TYR A 205 -10.38 4.53 -6.74
N GLY A 206 -9.20 3.98 -7.03
CA GLY A 206 -8.13 4.59 -7.81
C GLY A 206 -8.56 4.86 -9.25
N ALA A 207 -9.17 3.89 -9.92
CA ALA A 207 -9.70 4.03 -11.28
C ALA A 207 -10.81 5.07 -11.34
N LYS A 208 -11.80 5.01 -10.43
CA LYS A 208 -12.82 6.07 -10.31
C LYS A 208 -12.19 7.43 -10.03
N GLY A 209 -11.17 7.45 -9.15
CA GLY A 209 -10.25 8.53 -8.82
C GLY A 209 -9.74 9.25 -10.04
N TRP A 210 -8.97 8.50 -10.81
CA TRP A 210 -8.32 8.91 -12.04
C TRP A 210 -9.33 9.41 -13.08
N ILE A 211 -10.44 8.69 -13.33
CA ILE A 211 -11.45 9.11 -14.31
C ILE A 211 -12.03 10.48 -13.96
N ALA A 212 -12.42 10.71 -12.70
CA ALA A 212 -13.00 12.00 -12.33
C ALA A 212 -11.96 13.12 -12.31
N GLY A 213 -10.72 12.82 -11.89
CA GLY A 213 -9.62 13.79 -11.93
C GLY A 213 -9.30 14.20 -13.36
N PHE A 214 -9.21 13.22 -14.26
CA PHE A 214 -8.97 13.43 -15.69
C PHE A 214 -10.09 14.26 -16.31
N TYR A 215 -11.36 13.89 -16.05
CA TYR A 215 -12.50 14.66 -16.52
C TYR A 215 -12.50 16.10 -15.99
N ASN A 216 -12.20 16.29 -14.70
CA ASN A 216 -12.09 17.61 -14.10
C ASN A 216 -10.99 18.46 -14.77
N VAL A 217 -9.82 17.87 -15.00
CA VAL A 217 -8.71 18.56 -15.68
C VAL A 217 -9.06 18.92 -17.12
N VAL A 218 -9.69 17.99 -17.86
CA VAL A 218 -10.15 18.24 -19.24
C VAL A 218 -11.16 19.39 -19.29
N LEU A 219 -12.07 19.50 -18.32
CA LEU A 219 -13.03 20.61 -18.26
C LEU A 219 -12.39 21.98 -18.02
N HIS A 220 -11.20 22.04 -17.39
CA HIS A 220 -10.48 23.29 -17.16
C HIS A 220 -9.61 23.72 -18.35
N ILE A 221 -9.51 22.89 -19.41
CA ILE A 221 -8.78 23.24 -20.63
C ILE A 221 -9.77 23.75 -21.66
N GLU A 222 -9.76 25.06 -21.92
CA GLU A 222 -10.53 25.66 -23.01
C GLU A 222 -10.06 25.11 -24.37
N ASP A 223 -11.00 24.54 -25.13
CA ASP A 223 -10.82 24.02 -26.48
C ASP A 223 -9.59 23.10 -26.64
N LEU A 224 -9.67 21.91 -25.99
CA LEU A 224 -8.62 20.88 -25.96
C LEU A 224 -7.98 20.58 -27.33
N LYS A 225 -8.78 20.66 -28.41
CA LYS A 225 -8.31 20.39 -29.77
C LYS A 225 -7.28 21.42 -30.25
N ARG A 226 -7.47 22.68 -29.87
CA ARG A 226 -6.62 23.79 -30.29
C ARG A 226 -5.51 24.06 -29.27
N SER A 227 -5.80 23.89 -27.98
CA SER A 227 -4.90 24.21 -26.88
C SER A 227 -3.56 23.46 -26.93
N ILE A 228 -3.54 22.26 -27.49
CA ILE A 228 -2.32 21.43 -27.61
C ILE A 228 -1.38 21.97 -28.72
N PHE A 229 -1.91 22.71 -29.68
CA PHE A 229 -1.15 23.24 -30.82
C PHE A 229 -0.75 24.72 -30.68
N ILE A 230 -1.28 25.45 -29.69
CA ILE A 230 -0.95 26.87 -29.45
C ILE A 230 0.57 27.08 -29.28
N GLY A 231 1.26 26.12 -28.64
CA GLY A 231 2.72 26.12 -28.50
C GLY A 231 3.51 26.10 -29.81
N PHE A 232 2.92 25.58 -30.87
CA PHE A 232 3.53 25.51 -32.21
C PHE A 232 3.10 26.66 -33.12
N GLU A 233 1.94 27.27 -32.83
CA GLU A 233 1.37 28.37 -33.63
C GLU A 233 1.85 29.76 -33.17
N ASP A 234 1.99 29.99 -31.86
CA ASP A 234 2.29 31.31 -31.30
C ASP A 234 3.08 31.23 -29.98
N GLY A 235 4.38 31.52 -30.08
CA GLY A 235 5.31 31.47 -28.95
C GLY A 235 5.08 32.55 -27.90
N GLU A 236 4.61 33.74 -28.27
CA GLU A 236 4.35 34.83 -27.33
C GLU A 236 3.11 34.53 -26.48
N ARG A 237 2.04 34.08 -27.12
CA ARG A 237 0.82 33.62 -26.44
C ARG A 237 1.08 32.46 -25.50
N THR A 238 1.95 31.54 -25.89
CA THR A 238 2.37 30.41 -25.04
C THR A 238 3.10 30.88 -23.78
N LEU A 239 3.92 31.93 -23.89
CA LEU A 239 4.64 32.54 -22.77
C LEU A 239 3.69 33.30 -21.83
N GLU A 240 2.61 33.87 -22.34
CA GLU A 240 1.55 34.47 -21.52
C GLU A 240 0.71 33.40 -20.81
N GLU A 241 0.33 32.32 -21.48
CA GLU A 241 -0.37 31.17 -20.89
C GLU A 241 0.50 30.44 -19.85
N ALA A 242 1.82 30.44 -20.00
CA ALA A 242 2.78 29.91 -19.03
C ALA A 242 2.81 30.72 -17.72
N LYS A 243 2.52 32.03 -17.77
CA LYS A 243 2.45 32.87 -16.56
C LYS A 243 1.20 32.57 -15.73
N ASP A 244 0.10 32.17 -16.36
CA ASP A 244 -1.11 31.69 -15.65
C ASP A 244 -1.01 30.17 -15.37
N PHE A 245 0.00 29.83 -14.58
CA PHE A 245 0.28 28.44 -14.21
C PHE A 245 -0.90 27.72 -13.54
N PRO A 246 -1.64 28.30 -12.59
CA PRO A 246 -2.70 27.59 -11.87
C PRO A 246 -3.88 27.19 -12.77
N ASN A 247 -4.26 28.04 -13.72
CA ASN A 247 -5.51 27.89 -14.46
C ASN A 247 -5.33 27.29 -15.86
N ILE A 248 -4.18 27.54 -16.51
CA ILE A 248 -3.98 27.16 -17.91
C ILE A 248 -2.89 26.09 -18.05
N THR A 249 -1.70 26.34 -17.51
CA THR A 249 -0.55 25.44 -17.71
C THR A 249 -0.59 24.22 -16.78
N GLY A 250 -1.03 24.40 -15.54
CA GLY A 250 -1.14 23.37 -14.52
C GLY A 250 -2.06 22.22 -14.94
N PRO A 251 -3.29 22.49 -15.42
CA PRO A 251 -4.17 21.45 -15.96
C PRO A 251 -3.56 20.69 -17.14
N ARG A 252 -2.85 21.35 -18.06
CA ARG A 252 -2.19 20.67 -19.21
C ARG A 252 -1.07 19.73 -18.76
N ILE A 253 -0.21 20.17 -17.84
CA ILE A 253 0.84 19.32 -17.25
C ILE A 253 0.22 18.15 -16.50
N LEU A 254 -0.80 18.42 -15.69
CA LEU A 254 -1.49 17.39 -14.91
C LEU A 254 -2.16 16.36 -15.84
N MET A 255 -2.77 16.79 -16.94
CA MET A 255 -3.33 15.90 -17.96
C MET A 255 -2.25 14.99 -18.55
N GLY A 256 -1.11 15.56 -18.97
CA GLY A 256 0.02 14.80 -19.50
C GLY A 256 0.55 13.78 -18.49
N LEU A 257 0.68 14.18 -17.22
CA LEU A 257 1.12 13.31 -16.14
C LEU A 257 0.10 12.19 -15.87
N MET A 258 -1.20 12.49 -15.87
CA MET A 258 -2.26 11.49 -15.68
C MET A 258 -2.29 10.46 -16.82
N LEU A 259 -2.08 10.90 -18.06
CA LEU A 259 -1.96 10.01 -19.23
C LEU A 259 -0.69 9.15 -19.14
N PHE A 260 0.44 9.74 -18.75
CA PHE A 260 1.68 9.00 -18.55
C PHE A 260 1.51 7.90 -17.50
N VAL A 261 0.95 8.22 -16.33
CA VAL A 261 0.70 7.23 -15.27
C VAL A 261 -0.22 6.11 -15.77
N TYR A 262 -1.25 6.44 -16.55
CA TYR A 262 -2.16 5.44 -17.14
C TYR A 262 -1.43 4.50 -18.11
N VAL A 263 -0.68 5.04 -19.07
CA VAL A 263 0.10 4.24 -20.03
C VAL A 263 1.17 3.42 -19.31
N TRP A 264 1.84 3.99 -18.32
CA TRP A 264 2.85 3.31 -17.52
C TRP A 264 2.27 2.12 -16.75
N ALA A 265 1.06 2.24 -16.20
CA ALA A 265 0.39 1.12 -15.52
C ALA A 265 0.20 -0.07 -16.46
N TRP A 266 -0.20 0.16 -17.72
CA TRP A 266 -0.30 -0.90 -18.74
C TRP A 266 1.05 -1.52 -19.08
N ILE A 267 2.09 -0.70 -19.27
CA ILE A 267 3.45 -1.17 -19.53
C ILE A 267 3.93 -2.04 -18.36
N SER A 268 3.73 -1.56 -17.13
CA SER A 268 4.09 -2.26 -15.90
C SER A 268 3.38 -3.61 -15.80
N MET A 269 2.06 -3.65 -16.03
CA MET A 269 1.28 -4.89 -16.02
C MET A 269 1.79 -5.91 -17.05
N MET A 270 1.99 -5.48 -18.30
CA MET A 270 2.50 -6.35 -19.36
C MET A 270 3.92 -6.84 -19.08
N GLN A 271 4.77 -5.99 -18.50
CA GLN A 271 6.11 -6.37 -18.09
C GLN A 271 6.10 -7.41 -16.96
N THR A 272 5.26 -7.24 -15.94
CA THR A 272 5.12 -8.20 -14.83
C THR A 272 4.58 -9.55 -15.32
N LEU A 273 3.61 -9.54 -16.24
CA LEU A 273 3.13 -10.75 -16.91
C LEU A 273 4.22 -11.42 -17.73
N ALA A 274 4.97 -10.66 -18.54
CA ALA A 274 6.08 -11.20 -19.30
C ALA A 274 7.17 -11.78 -18.38
N PHE A 275 7.49 -11.10 -17.29
CA PHE A 275 8.47 -11.54 -16.30
C PHE A 275 8.11 -12.90 -15.68
N TYR A 276 6.83 -13.17 -15.41
CA TYR A 276 6.39 -14.47 -14.93
C TYR A 276 6.77 -15.62 -15.88
N PHE A 277 6.71 -15.40 -17.19
CA PHE A 277 7.03 -16.43 -18.20
C PHE A 277 8.51 -16.45 -18.60
N THR A 278 9.20 -15.30 -18.59
CA THR A 278 10.57 -15.18 -19.11
C THR A 278 11.64 -15.17 -18.03
N GLY A 279 11.28 -14.86 -16.77
CA GLY A 279 12.21 -14.67 -15.67
C GLY A 279 13.10 -13.42 -15.81
N SER A 280 12.86 -12.56 -16.81
CA SER A 280 13.67 -11.37 -17.09
C SER A 280 12.80 -10.14 -17.36
N MET A 281 13.16 -9.00 -16.77
CA MET A 281 12.43 -7.74 -16.98
C MET A 281 12.86 -7.04 -18.28
N ALA A 282 11.88 -6.59 -19.07
CA ALA A 282 12.13 -5.91 -20.34
C ALA A 282 12.64 -4.46 -20.19
N ILE A 283 12.29 -3.79 -19.09
CA ILE A 283 12.74 -2.43 -18.74
C ILE A 283 13.70 -2.53 -17.56
N SER A 284 14.66 -1.61 -17.47
CA SER A 284 15.66 -1.60 -16.40
C SER A 284 14.99 -1.70 -15.02
N THR A 285 15.54 -2.60 -14.20
CA THR A 285 15.12 -2.86 -12.82
C THR A 285 15.07 -1.58 -11.97
N TYR A 286 16.00 -0.65 -12.23
CA TYR A 286 16.08 0.65 -11.55
C TYR A 286 14.91 1.58 -11.92
N SER A 287 14.57 1.69 -13.21
CA SER A 287 13.42 2.48 -13.66
C SER A 287 12.11 1.92 -13.11
N TYR A 288 11.96 0.60 -13.11
CA TYR A 288 10.79 -0.06 -12.54
C TYR A 288 10.67 0.18 -11.03
N ALA A 289 11.75 -0.04 -10.27
CA ALA A 289 11.80 0.19 -8.83
C ALA A 289 11.49 1.65 -8.46
N GLY A 290 12.08 2.62 -9.17
CA GLY A 290 11.81 4.05 -8.95
C GLY A 290 10.35 4.41 -9.21
N MET A 291 9.74 3.84 -10.24
CA MET A 291 8.35 4.09 -10.59
C MET A 291 7.37 3.50 -9.58
N VAL A 292 7.68 2.39 -8.91
CA VAL A 292 6.86 1.87 -7.80
C VAL A 292 6.66 2.93 -6.72
N PHE A 293 7.73 3.65 -6.34
CA PHE A 293 7.63 4.73 -5.34
C PHE A 293 6.81 5.94 -5.83
N VAL A 294 6.95 6.35 -7.09
CA VAL A 294 6.18 7.46 -7.67
C VAL A 294 4.69 7.10 -7.75
N THR A 295 4.37 5.89 -8.19
CA THR A 295 3.00 5.40 -8.31
C THR A 295 2.36 5.28 -6.93
N LEU A 296 3.12 4.86 -5.92
CA LEU A 296 2.69 4.81 -4.53
C LEU A 296 2.40 6.20 -3.95
N LEU A 297 3.28 7.18 -4.16
CA LEU A 297 3.08 8.54 -3.70
C LEU A 297 1.78 9.12 -4.29
N MET A 298 1.58 8.93 -5.60
CA MET A 298 0.36 9.38 -6.27
C MET A 298 -0.87 8.58 -5.85
N GLY A 299 -0.74 7.28 -5.57
CA GLY A 299 -1.81 6.44 -5.05
C GLY A 299 -2.26 6.86 -3.65
N ILE A 300 -1.31 7.14 -2.75
CA ILE A 300 -1.57 7.64 -1.40
C ILE A 300 -2.25 9.02 -1.46
N VAL A 301 -1.70 9.96 -2.23
CA VAL A 301 -2.27 11.31 -2.39
C VAL A 301 -3.66 11.23 -3.03
N GLY A 302 -3.85 10.43 -4.06
CA GLY A 302 -5.15 10.22 -4.72
C GLY A 302 -6.20 9.59 -3.80
N TYR A 303 -5.80 8.62 -2.96
CA TYR A 303 -6.66 8.02 -1.95
C TYR A 303 -7.10 9.06 -0.90
N PHE A 304 -6.16 9.78 -0.30
CA PHE A 304 -6.50 10.77 0.75
C PHE A 304 -7.34 11.92 0.20
N THR A 305 -7.04 12.42 -1.00
CA THR A 305 -7.79 13.55 -1.58
C THR A 305 -9.24 13.19 -1.88
N ARG A 306 -9.55 11.95 -2.29
CA ARG A 306 -10.91 11.56 -2.69
C ARG A 306 -11.71 10.83 -1.62
N PHE A 307 -11.09 9.87 -0.93
CA PHE A 307 -11.78 9.08 0.09
C PHE A 307 -12.10 9.95 1.30
N TRP A 308 -11.19 10.82 1.72
CA TRP A 308 -11.37 11.68 2.88
C TRP A 308 -11.94 13.06 2.57
N GLY A 309 -11.93 13.49 1.30
CA GLY A 309 -12.51 14.78 0.88
C GLY A 309 -14.05 14.82 0.83
N ARG A 310 -14.72 13.66 0.95
CA ARG A 310 -16.19 13.60 1.00
C ARG A 310 -16.66 13.55 2.46
N LYS A 311 -17.80 14.20 2.74
CA LYS A 311 -18.52 14.15 4.02
C LYS A 311 -18.94 12.70 4.33
N ILE A 312 -18.03 11.89 4.88
CA ILE A 312 -18.30 10.53 5.32
C ILE A 312 -18.66 10.57 6.81
N LYS A 313 -19.68 9.81 7.19
CA LYS A 313 -20.12 9.64 8.58
C LYS A 313 -19.03 8.90 9.36
N TYR A 314 -18.18 9.61 10.11
CA TYR A 314 -17.02 9.16 10.91
C TYR A 314 -17.28 7.99 11.87
N ARG A 315 -17.52 6.81 11.32
CA ARG A 315 -17.68 5.57 12.09
C ARG A 315 -16.29 4.96 12.30
N THR A 316 -16.11 4.28 13.42
CA THR A 316 -14.89 3.53 13.74
C THR A 316 -14.43 2.64 12.59
N ILE A 317 -15.39 2.01 11.90
CA ILE A 317 -15.15 1.10 10.79
C ILE A 317 -14.47 1.79 9.59
N ASP A 318 -14.72 3.08 9.36
CA ASP A 318 -14.13 3.86 8.26
C ASP A 318 -12.64 4.12 8.51
N THR A 319 -12.30 4.46 9.76
CA THR A 319 -10.91 4.65 10.19
C THR A 319 -10.14 3.33 10.11
N MET A 320 -10.76 2.23 10.54
CA MET A 320 -10.18 0.89 10.42
C MET A 320 -10.03 0.46 8.95
N PHE A 321 -11.01 0.76 8.11
CA PHE A 321 -10.93 0.52 6.67
C PHE A 321 -9.78 1.28 6.01
N ALA A 322 -9.57 2.53 6.39
CA ALA A 322 -8.44 3.31 5.88
C ALA A 322 -7.10 2.76 6.34
N ALA A 323 -6.98 2.38 7.62
CA ALA A 323 -5.80 1.69 8.12
C ALA A 323 -5.54 0.39 7.35
N TYR A 324 -6.61 -0.34 6.99
CA TYR A 324 -6.53 -1.61 6.27
C TYR A 324 -5.95 -1.43 4.87
N LEU A 325 -6.42 -0.41 4.14
CA LEU A 325 -5.87 -0.06 2.83
C LEU A 325 -4.41 0.40 2.93
N MET A 326 -4.04 1.18 3.95
CA MET A 326 -2.65 1.58 4.17
C MET A 326 -1.74 0.36 4.41
N ALA A 327 -2.13 -0.55 5.31
CA ALA A 327 -1.37 -1.78 5.55
C ALA A 327 -1.19 -2.60 4.27
N ALA A 328 -2.25 -2.74 3.46
CA ALA A 328 -2.20 -3.44 2.18
C ALA A 328 -1.25 -2.77 1.17
N VAL A 329 -1.20 -1.43 1.11
CA VAL A 329 -0.22 -0.69 0.30
C VAL A 329 1.20 -1.03 0.72
N GLY A 330 1.51 -1.02 2.02
CA GLY A 330 2.84 -1.38 2.52
C GLY A 330 3.27 -2.79 2.10
N ILE A 331 2.40 -3.78 2.24
CA ILE A 331 2.72 -5.17 1.85
C ILE A 331 2.77 -5.32 0.33
N ASN A 332 1.92 -4.62 -0.44
CA ASN A 332 1.99 -4.63 -1.90
C ASN A 332 3.32 -4.09 -2.44
N VAL A 333 3.88 -3.07 -1.80
CA VAL A 333 5.22 -2.55 -2.15
C VAL A 333 6.28 -3.61 -1.93
N LEU A 334 6.21 -4.32 -0.80
CA LEU A 334 7.11 -5.42 -0.52
C LEU A 334 6.99 -6.49 -1.62
N ALA A 335 5.77 -6.92 -1.97
CA ALA A 335 5.55 -7.91 -3.03
C ALA A 335 6.15 -7.47 -4.37
N ASN A 336 5.92 -6.21 -4.78
CA ASN A 336 6.50 -5.65 -6.00
C ASN A 336 8.03 -5.58 -5.96
N PHE A 337 8.61 -5.27 -4.80
CA PHE A 337 10.06 -5.23 -4.65
C PHE A 337 10.69 -6.63 -4.71
N LEU A 338 10.03 -7.64 -4.15
CA LEU A 338 10.51 -9.03 -4.20
C LEU A 338 10.60 -9.58 -5.63
N ILE A 339 9.73 -9.13 -6.53
CA ILE A 339 9.80 -9.47 -7.97
C ILE A 339 11.09 -8.92 -8.60
N VAL A 340 11.52 -7.75 -8.15
CA VAL A 340 12.54 -6.93 -8.80
C VAL A 340 13.93 -7.21 -8.24
N ASN A 341 14.06 -7.36 -6.92
CA ASN A 341 15.34 -7.55 -6.22
C ASN A 341 15.21 -8.56 -5.06
N PRO A 342 14.84 -9.84 -5.32
CA PRO A 342 14.59 -10.83 -4.28
C PRO A 342 15.81 -11.09 -3.39
N GLU A 343 17.01 -11.11 -3.97
CA GLU A 343 18.26 -11.43 -3.27
C GLU A 343 18.66 -10.37 -2.24
N LYS A 344 18.24 -9.12 -2.42
CA LYS A 344 18.62 -8.00 -1.53
C LYS A 344 17.99 -8.08 -0.14
N LEU A 345 16.95 -8.89 0.03
CA LEU A 345 16.27 -9.10 1.32
C LEU A 345 16.57 -10.48 1.92
N ALA A 346 17.47 -11.25 1.32
CA ALA A 346 17.70 -12.64 1.70
C ALA A 346 18.09 -12.78 3.18
N ASP A 347 19.07 -12.00 3.62
CA ASP A 347 19.56 -12.00 5.00
C ASP A 347 18.49 -11.54 5.99
N THR A 348 17.59 -10.65 5.57
CA THR A 348 16.50 -10.15 6.41
C THR A 348 15.43 -11.22 6.65
N PHE A 349 15.05 -11.97 5.62
CA PHE A 349 14.02 -13.01 5.75
C PHE A 349 14.52 -14.28 6.42
N ASN A 350 15.81 -14.60 6.24
CA ASN A 350 16.46 -15.73 6.92
C ASN A 350 16.56 -15.54 8.44
N TYR A 351 16.36 -14.31 8.94
CA TYR A 351 16.36 -14.02 10.37
C TYR A 351 15.16 -14.61 11.13
N THR A 352 14.06 -14.96 10.46
CA THR A 352 12.79 -15.31 11.13
C THR A 352 12.43 -16.80 11.05
N VAL A 353 11.75 -17.27 12.09
CA VAL A 353 11.26 -18.66 12.21
C VAL A 353 9.96 -18.90 11.43
N ILE A 354 9.28 -17.84 10.96
CA ILE A 354 7.93 -17.90 10.35
C ILE A 354 7.99 -18.19 8.84
N GLY A 355 8.95 -19.02 8.40
CA GLY A 355 9.00 -19.48 6.99
C GLY A 355 9.32 -18.41 5.94
N PHE A 356 9.65 -17.16 6.30
CA PHE A 356 9.93 -16.09 5.33
C PHE A 356 11.11 -16.37 4.41
N HIS A 357 12.02 -17.27 4.79
CA HIS A 357 13.09 -17.76 3.93
C HIS A 357 12.55 -18.39 2.62
N GLU A 358 11.32 -18.91 2.61
CA GLU A 358 10.67 -19.48 1.43
C GLU A 358 10.20 -18.41 0.41
N LEU A 359 10.18 -17.13 0.79
CA LEU A 359 9.77 -16.03 -0.10
C LEU A 359 10.75 -15.83 -1.25
N ILE A 360 12.05 -15.96 -0.98
CA ILE A 360 13.11 -15.71 -1.95
C ILE A 360 13.04 -16.73 -3.08
N PRO A 361 13.10 -18.06 -2.88
CA PRO A 361 13.06 -19.01 -4.00
C PRO A 361 11.74 -18.99 -4.78
N ASN A 362 10.67 -18.40 -4.23
CA ASN A 362 9.34 -18.40 -4.82
C ASN A 362 8.85 -17.01 -5.21
N PHE A 363 9.76 -16.04 -5.39
CA PHE A 363 9.40 -14.64 -5.65
C PHE A 363 8.51 -14.46 -6.89
N LEU A 364 8.61 -15.37 -7.89
CA LEU A 364 7.78 -15.33 -9.10
C LEU A 364 6.28 -15.50 -8.82
N LEU A 365 5.90 -16.15 -7.71
CA LEU A 365 4.49 -16.31 -7.34
C LEU A 365 3.84 -14.96 -6.94
N PHE A 366 4.64 -13.96 -6.58
CA PHE A 366 4.15 -12.60 -6.33
C PHE A 366 3.73 -11.85 -7.60
N ALA A 367 4.16 -12.31 -8.78
CA ALA A 367 3.81 -11.66 -10.04
C ALA A 367 2.29 -11.53 -10.24
N PHE A 368 1.51 -12.51 -9.78
CA PHE A 368 0.04 -12.46 -9.86
C PHE A 368 -0.61 -11.45 -8.92
N ALA A 369 0.01 -11.13 -7.77
CA ALA A 369 -0.49 -10.06 -6.90
C ALA A 369 -0.02 -8.67 -7.35
N ALA A 370 1.08 -8.60 -8.09
CA ALA A 370 1.62 -7.35 -8.62
C ALA A 370 0.95 -6.88 -9.92
N VAL A 371 0.37 -7.82 -10.69
CA VAL A 371 -0.54 -7.56 -11.82
C VAL A 371 -1.90 -7.14 -11.29
#